data_AF-A0A2D7Z6V7-F1
#
_entry.id   AF-A0A2D7Z6V7-F1
#
_cell.length_a   1.000
_cell.length_b   1.000
_cell.length_c   1.000
_cell.angle_alpha   90.00
_cell.angle_beta   90.00
_cell.angle_gamma   90.00
#
_symmetry.space_group_name_H-M   'P 1'
#
loop_
_entity.id
_entity.type
_entity.pdbx_description
1 polymer ?
#
loop_
_entity_poly.entity_id
_entity_poly.type
_entity_poly.pdbx_seq_one_letter_code
_entity_poly.pdbx_strand_id
1 'polypeptide(L)' 'MGTFSIWHWLVVLAVVLVLFGGGGKISRLMGDFGKGLKNFKSGLKEGEGAGDEPKALDAEKSEAVETSKPDPAVKS' A
#
# COMPACT_ATOMS: atom_id res chain seq x y z
N MET A 1 12.48 -36.75 -3.43
CA MET A 1 13.17 -35.44 -3.56
C MET A 1 12.13 -34.33 -3.47
N GLY A 2 11.49 -34.19 -2.30
CA GLY A 2 10.45 -33.19 -2.03
C GLY A 2 11.11 -31.89 -1.63
N THR A 3 11.56 -31.15 -2.62
CA THR A 3 12.24 -29.87 -2.44
C THR A 3 11.26 -28.89 -1.78
N PHE A 4 11.48 -28.68 -0.48
CA PHE A 4 10.95 -27.56 0.31
C PHE A 4 9.46 -27.68 0.70
N SER A 5 9.23 -28.52 1.72
CA SER A 5 8.00 -28.58 2.52
C SER A 5 7.44 -27.19 2.84
N ILE A 6 6.12 -27.04 2.95
CA ILE A 6 5.41 -25.78 3.28
C ILE A 6 6.02 -25.06 4.49
N TRP A 7 6.57 -25.82 5.43
CA TRP A 7 7.33 -25.29 6.57
C TRP A 7 8.54 -24.42 6.18
N HIS A 8 9.27 -24.79 5.12
CA HIS A 8 10.39 -23.98 4.61
C HIS A 8 9.89 -22.63 4.07
N TRP A 9 8.81 -22.63 3.29
CA TRP A 9 8.19 -21.41 2.79
C TRP A 9 7.73 -20.49 3.92
N LEU A 10 7.19 -21.05 5.01
CA LEU A 10 6.81 -20.30 6.22
C LEU A 10 8.02 -19.60 6.86
N VAL A 11 9.15 -20.30 6.99
CA VAL A 11 10.39 -19.76 7.56
C VAL A 11 11.00 -18.69 6.64
N VAL A 12 11.03 -18.93 5.33
CA VAL A 12 11.54 -17.95 4.34
C VAL A 12 10.71 -16.68 4.36
N LEU A 13 9.37 -16.79 4.40
CA LEU A 13 8.47 -15.64 4.45
C LEU A 13 8.73 -14.79 5.70
N ALA A 14 8.94 -15.43 6.85
CA ALA A 14 9.26 -14.76 8.10
C ALA A 14 10.58 -13.98 8.01
N VAL A 15 11.64 -14.59 7.47
CA VAL A 15 12.95 -13.93 7.30
C VAL A 15 12.85 -12.73 6.34
N VAL A 16 12.12 -12.87 5.23
CA VAL A 16 11.90 -11.79 4.27
C VAL A 16 11.13 -10.65 4.93
N LEU A 17 10.06 -10.93 5.68
CA LEU A 17 9.30 -9.91 6.42
C LEU A 17 10.16 -9.18 7.47
N VAL A 18 11.09 -9.86 8.15
CA VAL A 18 11.98 -9.21 9.13
C VAL A 18 13.00 -8.30 8.43
N LEU A 19 13.63 -8.77 7.35
CA LEU A 19 14.64 -8.00 6.61
C LEU A 19 14.05 -6.82 5.83
N PHE A 20 12.86 -7.01 5.25
CA PHE A 20 12.24 -6.07 4.34
C PHE A 20 11.04 -5.31 4.92
N GLY A 21 10.43 -5.80 6.01
CA GLY A 21 9.24 -5.21 6.63
C GLY A 21 9.51 -4.06 7.59
N GLY A 22 10.74 -3.90 8.11
CA GLY A 22 11.09 -2.82 9.03
C GLY A 22 11.22 -1.43 8.39
N GLY A 23 11.30 -1.34 7.05
CA GLY A 23 11.69 -0.12 6.35
C GLY A 23 10.59 0.59 5.55
N GLY A 24 9.32 0.15 5.61
CA GLY A 24 8.20 0.77 4.89
C GLY A 24 8.23 0.68 3.35
N LYS A 25 9.36 0.28 2.75
CA LYS A 25 9.55 0.12 1.30
C LYS A 25 8.62 -0.93 0.71
N ILE A 26 8.38 -2.03 1.44
CA ILE A 26 7.42 -3.06 1.06
C ILE A 26 6.00 -2.51 1.05
N SER A 27 5.62 -1.66 2.02
CA SER A 27 4.27 -1.08 2.07
C SER A 27 4.00 -0.10 0.93
N ARG A 28 4.97 0.74 0.55
CA ARG A 28 4.87 1.61 -0.62
C ARG A 28 4.78 0.79 -1.92
N LEU A 29 5.68 -0.17 -2.11
CA LEU A 29 5.69 -1.01 -3.31
C LEU A 29 4.43 -1.88 -3.42
N MET A 30 3.96 -2.47 -2.32
CA MET A 30 2.71 -3.23 -2.25
C MET A 30 1.49 -2.33 -2.50
N GLY A 31 1.53 -1.06 -2.07
CA GLY A 31 0.49 -0.07 -2.37
C GLY A 31 0.39 0.24 -3.86
N ASP A 32 1.52 0.49 -4.52
CA ASP A 32 1.58 0.74 -5.96
C ASP A 32 1.17 -0.51 -6.76
N PHE A 33 1.61 -1.70 -6.33
CA PHE A 33 1.21 -2.97 -6.92
C PHE A 33 -0.29 -3.25 -6.75
N GLY A 34 -0.83 -2.95 -5.56
CA GLY A 34 -2.24 -3.10 -5.23
C GLY A 34 -3.14 -2.15 -6.04
N LYS A 35 -2.72 -0.89 -6.24
CA LYS A 35 -3.39 0.05 -7.14
C LYS A 35 -3.37 -0.43 -8.58
N GLY A 36 -2.23 -0.93 -9.07
CA GLY A 36 -2.10 -1.51 -10.41
C GLY A 36 -3.02 -2.72 -10.64
N LEU A 37 -3.05 -3.66 -9.70
CA LEU A 37 -3.96 -4.82 -9.75
C LEU A 37 -5.43 -4.42 -9.63
N LYS A 38 -5.79 -3.45 -8.77
CA LYS A 38 -7.17 -2.95 -8.64
C LYS A 38 -7.65 -2.32 -9.94
N ASN A 39 -6.83 -1.49 -10.59
CA ASN A 39 -7.16 -0.87 -11.88
C ASN A 39 -7.27 -1.92 -13.00
N PHE A 40 -6.42 -2.93 -13.00
CA PHE A 40 -6.51 -4.04 -13.96
C PHE A 40 -7.78 -4.88 -13.76
N LYS A 41 -8.13 -5.18 -12.51
CA LYS A 41 -9.37 -5.89 -12.14
C LYS A 41 -10.61 -5.08 -12.52
N SER A 42 -10.61 -3.77 -12.22
CA SER A 42 -11.70 -2.87 -12.58
C SER A 42 -11.86 -2.76 -14.09
N GLY A 43 -10.77 -2.60 -14.85
CA GLY A 43 -10.82 -2.54 -16.32
C GLY A 43 -11.32 -3.83 -16.97
N LEU A 44 -10.99 -4.99 -16.39
CA LEU A 44 -11.55 -6.28 -16.82
C LEU A 44 -13.04 -6.41 -16.47
N LYS A 45 -13.45 -5.94 -15.29
CA LYS A 45 -14.84 -6.01 -14.83
C LYS A 45 -15.75 -5.01 -15.57
N GLU A 46 -15.20 -3.89 -16.01
CA GLU A 46 -15.89 -2.89 -16.83
C GLU A 46 -16.17 -3.39 -18.26
N GLY A 47 -15.36 -4.32 -18.77
CA GLY A 47 -15.59 -5.01 -20.04
C GLY A 47 -16.72 -6.04 -20.04
N GLU A 48 -17.22 -6.48 -18.87
CA GLU A 48 -18.21 -7.57 -18.74
C GLU A 48 -19.60 -7.08 -18.25
N GLY A 49 -19.85 -5.77 -18.25
CA GLY A 49 -21.16 -5.21 -17.91
C GLY A 49 -21.15 -4.49 -16.56
N ALA A 50 -21.50 -3.20 -16.63
CA ALA A 50 -21.48 -2.25 -15.53
C ALA A 50 -22.21 -2.74 -14.26
N GLY A 51 -21.52 -2.68 -13.13
CA GLY A 51 -22.11 -2.86 -11.80
C GLY A 51 -21.05 -2.97 -10.70
N ASP A 52 -21.10 -2.00 -9.78
CA ASP A 52 -20.43 -1.98 -8.46
C ASP A 52 -19.09 -1.21 -8.39
N GLU A 53 -19.20 0.08 -8.04
CA GLU A 53 -18.15 0.90 -7.46
C GLU A 53 -17.56 0.24 -6.20
N PRO A 54 -16.23 0.31 -6.00
CA PRO A 54 -15.77 0.55 -4.64
C PRO A 54 -14.73 1.68 -4.58
N LYS A 55 -15.22 2.80 -4.07
CA LYS A 55 -14.51 3.90 -3.43
C LYS A 55 -13.38 3.43 -2.49
N ALA A 56 -12.32 4.24 -2.43
CA ALA A 56 -11.15 4.17 -1.55
C ALA A 56 -10.06 3.13 -1.95
N LEU A 57 -8.76 3.40 -1.89
CA LEU A 57 -8.03 4.27 -0.95
C LEU A 57 -6.88 5.00 -1.66
N ASP A 58 -6.99 6.32 -1.77
CA ASP A 58 -5.84 7.20 -1.89
C ASP A 58 -5.05 7.13 -0.59
N ALA A 59 -3.96 6.37 -0.61
CA ALA A 59 -2.88 6.45 0.37
C ALA A 59 -2.09 7.76 0.18
N GLU A 60 -2.77 8.90 0.23
CA GLU A 60 -2.18 10.23 0.35
C GLU A 60 -2.64 10.83 1.68
N LYS A 61 -2.03 10.35 2.78
CA LYS A 61 -1.90 11.15 4.00
C LYS A 61 -0.80 10.61 4.90
N SER A 62 0.45 10.79 4.47
CA SER A 62 1.59 10.88 5.38
C SER A 62 2.79 11.39 4.61
N GLU A 63 2.89 12.70 4.47
CA GLU A 63 4.18 13.40 4.55
C GLU A 63 3.91 14.86 4.95
N ALA A 64 4.25 15.14 6.22
CA ALA A 64 4.79 16.39 6.75
C ALA A 64 4.25 17.74 6.26
N VAL A 65 3.36 18.35 7.06
CA VAL A 65 3.50 19.78 7.44
C VAL A 65 3.05 19.94 8.91
N GLU A 66 3.88 19.48 9.84
CA GLU A 66 3.90 20.02 11.21
C GLU A 66 5.23 20.76 11.36
N THR A 67 5.21 22.06 11.06
CA THR A 67 5.98 23.16 11.67
C THR A 67 5.90 24.37 10.74
N SER A 68 4.79 25.11 10.79
CA SER A 68 4.74 26.48 10.30
C SER A 68 3.76 27.28 11.17
N LYS A 69 4.30 27.72 12.31
CA LYS A 69 4.19 29.08 12.85
C LYS A 69 2.84 29.80 12.66
N PRO A 70 2.02 29.96 13.72
CA PRO A 70 1.13 31.10 13.81
C PRO A 70 1.88 32.21 14.58
N ASP A 71 2.65 33.00 13.83
CA ASP A 71 2.70 34.43 14.10
C ASP A 71 1.65 35.05 13.17
N PRO A 72 0.55 35.57 13.71
CA PRO A 72 0.00 36.77 13.13
C PRO A 72 -0.09 37.89 14.16
N ALA A 73 0.63 38.94 13.83
CA ALA A 73 0.56 40.27 14.38
C ALA A 73 -0.87 40.84 14.46
N VAL A 74 -1.09 41.65 15.51
CA VAL A 74 -1.68 43.00 15.45
C VAL A 74 -2.94 43.17 14.58
N LYS A 75 -4.14 43.19 15.21
CA LYS A 75 -5.08 44.33 15.13
C LYS A 75 -6.38 44.10 15.92
N SER A 76 -6.75 45.15 16.65
CA SER A 76 -8.02 45.44 17.37
C SER A 76 -8.00 45.12 18.86
#